data_AF-A0A7L2V8C4-F1
#
_entry.id   AF-A0A7L2V8C4-F1
#
_cell.length_a   1.000
_cell.length_b   1.000
_cell.length_c   1.000
_cell.angle_alpha   90.00
_cell.angle_beta   90.00
_cell.angle_gamma   90.00
#
_symmetry.space_group_name_H-M   'P 1'
#
loop_
_entity.id
_entity.type
_entity.pdbx_description
1 polymer ?
#
loop_
_entity_poly.entity_id
_entity_poly.type
_entity_poly.pdbx_seq_one_letter_code
_entity_poly.pdbx_strand_id
1 'polypeptide(L)'
;DGVLDEDTVAEGLHKLGRSASGLEYVYLHLSLPGHELHDINILSGYVHLQKLELSYNKINDLSCVSHMPYLLELNASNNELTTYFDFEPPKNLKEVDFSYNQIPKMQDLSAYQSLTKLLLDFNNIEEIRGLEKCHSLAHLSLSHNRLTAITGLENLPLRTLNLGSNQLEKISGLDSLKSLQKLDLSSNKIRSLEGLEEHDALEMINLEDNQIAELQELGWIKELPLLRVLNLLKNPLQEQTDYWLLVVFTLLQLTELDLKKISVEEKVAAVNKYDPPPEVIAAKDHMTHVMYSMLQPQRVLDSTLPSLDAPYPMLVLAGPVACGKRELTHKICRQFNNFFRYGPCHTTRAAYFGEENRLDYYFLSQEAFDKMVNTGKFIATYKYSGYYYGLGRDTVESIAREGLATCVHLEIEGVRSLKKTYFKPRCILVVPMNKEKYEGHLRRKGLFSRSEIEEAVSRVDMYIRISQDLPGYFDAVVYTGKL
;
A
#
# COMPACT_ATOMS: atom_id res chain seq x y z
N ASP A 1 48.16 -8.70 -33.75
CA ASP A 1 48.10 -10.11 -33.33
C ASP A 1 47.46 -10.35 -31.96
N GLY A 2 46.67 -9.42 -31.42
CA GLY A 2 45.95 -9.62 -30.13
C GLY A 2 46.82 -9.77 -28.89
N VAL A 3 48.15 -9.70 -29.04
CA VAL A 3 49.11 -9.54 -27.95
C VAL A 3 49.26 -8.05 -27.67
N LEU A 4 49.13 -7.68 -26.40
CA LEU A 4 49.27 -6.30 -25.94
C LEU A 4 50.74 -5.87 -25.94
N ASP A 5 51.06 -4.80 -26.66
CA ASP A 5 52.40 -4.20 -26.72
C ASP A 5 52.50 -2.91 -25.87
N GLU A 6 53.73 -2.43 -25.66
CA GLU A 6 53.98 -1.24 -24.83
C GLU A 6 53.38 0.04 -25.41
N ASP A 7 53.37 0.18 -26.74
CA ASP A 7 52.82 1.36 -27.42
C ASP A 7 51.31 1.46 -27.17
N THR A 8 50.58 0.36 -27.32
CA THR A 8 49.13 0.29 -27.04
C THR A 8 48.86 0.56 -25.57
N VAL A 9 49.67 0.03 -24.65
CA VAL A 9 49.53 0.35 -23.22
C VAL A 9 49.75 1.84 -22.96
N ALA A 10 50.78 2.44 -23.56
CA ALA A 10 51.07 3.86 -23.40
C ALA A 10 49.91 4.76 -23.88
N GLU A 11 49.21 4.35 -24.94
CA GLU A 11 48.00 5.04 -25.42
C GLU A 11 46.81 4.94 -24.45
N GLY A 12 46.65 3.81 -23.76
CA GLY A 12 45.55 3.58 -22.82
C GLY A 12 45.79 4.09 -21.39
N LEU A 13 47.05 4.34 -21.02
CA LEU A 13 47.42 4.81 -19.69
C LEU A 13 46.99 6.27 -19.49
N HIS A 14 46.31 6.51 -18.38
CA HIS A 14 45.87 7.84 -18.01
C HIS A 14 45.81 8.03 -16.49
N LYS A 15 45.56 9.28 -16.09
CA LYS A 15 45.55 9.75 -14.70
C LYS A 15 46.88 9.53 -13.96
N LEU A 16 47.71 10.56 -14.02
CA LEU A 16 48.94 10.64 -13.25
C LEU A 16 48.62 10.80 -11.76
N GLY A 17 49.26 9.98 -10.94
CA GLY A 17 49.18 10.05 -9.48
C GLY A 17 50.52 9.72 -8.85
N ARG A 18 50.50 9.50 -7.52
CA ARG A 18 51.67 9.04 -6.79
C ARG A 18 51.61 7.55 -6.56
N SER A 19 52.76 6.89 -6.60
CA SER A 19 52.90 5.49 -6.17
C SER A 19 52.49 5.35 -4.70
N ALA A 20 52.25 4.11 -4.25
CA ALA A 20 51.84 3.85 -2.87
C ALA A 20 52.86 4.31 -1.81
N SER A 21 54.16 4.34 -2.16
CA SER A 21 55.21 4.90 -1.31
C SER A 21 55.23 6.43 -1.31
N GLY A 22 54.56 7.07 -2.27
CA GLY A 22 54.53 8.52 -2.46
C GLY A 22 55.76 9.10 -3.16
N LEU A 23 56.70 8.25 -3.58
CA LEU A 23 58.03 8.65 -4.08
C LEU A 23 58.08 8.89 -5.59
N GLU A 24 57.16 8.30 -6.35
CA GLU A 24 57.20 8.29 -7.81
C GLU A 24 55.86 8.76 -8.39
N TYR A 25 55.92 9.39 -9.58
CA TYR A 25 54.74 9.67 -10.37
C TYR A 25 54.45 8.49 -11.29
N VAL A 26 53.24 7.95 -11.20
CA VAL A 26 52.81 6.75 -11.90
C VAL A 26 51.44 6.96 -12.51
N TYR A 27 51.14 6.26 -13.60
CA TYR A 27 49.79 6.19 -14.12
C TYR A 27 48.97 5.21 -13.27
N LEU A 28 47.78 5.65 -12.87
CA LEU A 28 46.91 4.85 -11.99
C LEU A 28 45.81 4.13 -12.75
N HIS A 29 45.48 4.56 -13.97
CA HIS A 29 44.36 4.03 -14.73
C HIS A 29 44.83 3.56 -16.11
N LEU A 30 44.27 2.43 -16.55
CA LEU A 30 44.46 1.90 -17.91
C LEU A 30 43.08 1.58 -18.50
N SER A 31 42.81 2.06 -19.72
CA SER A 31 41.59 1.73 -20.46
C SER A 31 41.93 1.31 -21.88
N LEU A 32 41.58 0.06 -22.21
CA LEU A 32 41.85 -0.57 -23.51
C LEU A 32 40.63 -1.36 -24.02
N PRO A 33 39.46 -0.73 -24.22
CA PRO A 33 38.29 -1.43 -24.70
C PRO A 33 38.36 -1.71 -26.21
N GLY A 34 37.90 -2.87 -26.69
CA GLY A 34 37.68 -3.07 -28.13
C GLY A 34 38.94 -3.32 -28.98
N HIS A 35 40.04 -3.79 -28.39
CA HIS A 35 41.32 -3.96 -29.07
C HIS A 35 41.58 -5.40 -29.56
N GLU A 36 40.58 -6.28 -29.44
CA GLU A 36 40.68 -7.72 -29.77
C GLU A 36 41.83 -8.43 -29.03
N LEU A 37 42.16 -7.97 -27.82
CA LEU A 37 43.27 -8.51 -27.03
C LEU A 37 42.95 -9.90 -26.51
N HIS A 38 43.93 -10.80 -26.51
CA HIS A 38 43.85 -12.10 -25.84
C HIS A 38 45.03 -12.37 -24.91
N ASP A 39 46.22 -11.81 -25.20
CA ASP A 39 47.38 -11.87 -24.31
C ASP A 39 47.70 -10.48 -23.75
N ILE A 40 47.59 -10.35 -22.43
CA ILE A 40 47.80 -9.10 -21.68
C ILE A 40 48.88 -9.25 -20.61
N ASN A 41 49.74 -10.27 -20.70
CA ASN A 41 50.72 -10.59 -19.65
C ASN A 41 51.69 -9.45 -19.35
N ILE A 42 51.94 -8.57 -20.32
CA ILE A 42 52.75 -7.34 -20.15
C ILE A 42 52.23 -6.45 -19.01
N LEU A 43 50.93 -6.52 -18.70
CA LEU A 43 50.32 -5.76 -17.61
C LEU A 43 50.85 -6.13 -16.22
N SER A 44 51.52 -7.27 -16.07
CA SER A 44 52.16 -7.68 -14.81
C SER A 44 53.23 -6.69 -14.33
N GLY A 45 53.80 -5.89 -15.24
CA GLY A 45 54.75 -4.81 -14.90
C GLY A 45 54.11 -3.54 -14.34
N TYR A 46 52.79 -3.37 -14.48
CA TYR A 46 52.07 -2.14 -14.13
C TYR A 46 51.44 -2.22 -12.74
N VAL A 47 52.28 -2.45 -11.74
CA VAL A 47 51.89 -2.79 -10.35
C VAL A 47 51.11 -1.71 -9.61
N HIS A 48 51.15 -0.46 -10.08
CA HIS A 48 50.53 0.70 -9.44
C HIS A 48 49.12 1.03 -9.93
N LEU A 49 48.59 0.25 -10.88
CA LEU A 49 47.23 0.47 -11.39
C LEU A 49 46.20 0.32 -10.26
N GLN A 50 45.28 1.27 -10.22
CA GLN A 50 44.10 1.31 -9.35
C GLN A 50 42.82 1.02 -10.12
N LYS A 51 42.82 1.30 -11.43
CA LYS A 51 41.68 1.05 -12.31
C LYS A 51 42.14 0.41 -13.62
N LEU A 52 41.51 -0.70 -13.99
CA LEU A 52 41.81 -1.44 -15.20
C LEU A 52 40.53 -1.73 -15.98
N GLU A 53 40.41 -1.17 -17.18
CA GLU A 53 39.28 -1.40 -18.10
C GLU A 53 39.77 -2.14 -19.36
N LEU A 54 39.28 -3.35 -19.54
CA LEU A 54 39.66 -4.30 -20.59
C LEU A 54 38.43 -4.84 -21.33
N SER A 55 37.34 -4.07 -21.38
CA SER A 55 36.08 -4.55 -21.93
C SER A 55 36.11 -4.76 -23.45
N TYR A 56 35.25 -5.62 -23.99
CA TYR A 56 35.15 -5.87 -25.44
C TYR A 56 36.46 -6.37 -26.05
N ASN A 57 37.11 -7.33 -25.40
CA ASN A 57 38.30 -8.00 -25.92
C ASN A 57 38.03 -9.51 -26.07
N LYS A 58 39.09 -10.30 -26.27
CA LYS A 58 39.06 -11.76 -26.40
C LYS A 58 39.89 -12.42 -25.28
N ILE A 59 39.90 -11.80 -24.10
CA ILE A 59 40.73 -12.21 -22.97
C ILE A 59 40.10 -13.43 -22.31
N ASN A 60 40.91 -14.46 -22.06
CA ASN A 60 40.51 -15.65 -21.32
C ASN A 60 41.36 -15.88 -20.05
N ASP A 61 42.50 -15.20 -19.92
CA ASP A 61 43.39 -15.24 -18.76
C ASP A 61 43.61 -13.84 -18.17
N LEU A 62 43.34 -13.71 -16.87
CA LEU A 62 43.52 -12.48 -16.08
C LEU A 62 44.60 -12.65 -15.00
N SER A 63 45.45 -13.68 -15.09
CA SER A 63 46.50 -13.98 -14.12
C SER A 63 47.43 -12.79 -13.84
N CYS A 64 47.65 -11.90 -14.82
CA CYS A 64 48.45 -10.67 -14.66
C CYS A 64 47.95 -9.75 -13.53
N VAL A 65 46.64 -9.76 -13.22
CA VAL A 65 46.02 -8.92 -12.19
C VAL A 65 46.54 -9.26 -10.78
N SER A 66 47.06 -10.47 -10.56
CA SER A 66 47.70 -10.85 -9.29
C SER A 66 48.89 -9.95 -8.90
N HIS A 67 49.53 -9.30 -9.88
CA HIS A 67 50.65 -8.39 -9.67
C HIS A 67 50.23 -6.94 -9.38
N MET A 68 48.93 -6.67 -9.22
CA MET A 68 48.36 -5.32 -9.03
C MET A 68 47.74 -5.16 -7.62
N PRO A 69 48.55 -5.07 -6.54
CA PRO A 69 48.04 -5.05 -5.16
C PRO A 69 47.20 -3.81 -4.80
N TYR A 70 47.28 -2.76 -5.62
CA TYR A 70 46.55 -1.50 -5.42
C TYR A 70 45.30 -1.38 -6.29
N LEU A 71 44.94 -2.42 -7.04
CA LEU A 71 43.77 -2.42 -7.90
C LEU A 71 42.47 -2.30 -7.08
N LEU A 72 41.63 -1.33 -7.44
CA LEU A 72 40.35 -1.03 -6.80
C LEU A 72 39.18 -1.35 -7.71
N GLU A 73 39.34 -1.11 -9.01
CA GLU A 73 38.31 -1.28 -10.04
C GLU A 73 38.84 -2.13 -11.20
N LEU A 74 38.13 -3.20 -11.51
CA LEU A 74 38.42 -4.06 -12.66
C LEU A 74 37.16 -4.21 -13.52
N ASN A 75 37.26 -3.82 -14.80
CA ASN A 75 36.26 -4.14 -15.80
C ASN A 75 36.87 -5.07 -16.85
N ALA A 76 36.44 -6.33 -16.86
CA ALA A 76 36.77 -7.31 -17.89
C ALA A 76 35.48 -7.86 -18.54
N SER A 77 34.44 -7.03 -18.65
CA SER A 77 33.20 -7.38 -19.33
C SER A 77 33.40 -7.62 -20.84
N ASN A 78 32.51 -8.38 -21.47
CA ASN A 78 32.56 -8.68 -22.92
C ASN A 78 33.93 -9.28 -23.32
N ASN A 79 34.25 -10.44 -22.72
CA ASN A 79 35.48 -11.19 -22.96
C ASN A 79 35.15 -12.70 -23.08
N GLU A 80 36.18 -13.55 -23.10
CA GLU A 80 36.06 -15.01 -23.24
C GLU A 80 36.43 -15.74 -21.94
N LEU A 81 36.20 -15.11 -20.78
CA LEU A 81 36.53 -15.69 -19.49
C LEU A 81 35.65 -16.91 -19.20
N THR A 82 36.27 -18.03 -18.87
CA THR A 82 35.59 -19.28 -18.45
C THR A 82 35.70 -19.53 -16.96
N THR A 83 36.56 -18.79 -16.27
CA THR A 83 36.70 -18.74 -14.82
C THR A 83 36.90 -17.29 -14.38
N TYR A 84 36.79 -17.03 -13.09
CA TYR A 84 37.18 -15.76 -12.50
C TYR A 84 38.01 -16.02 -11.25
N PHE A 85 39.08 -15.23 -11.04
CA PHE A 85 39.94 -15.26 -9.85
C PHE A 85 40.70 -16.56 -9.54
N ASP A 86 41.20 -17.27 -10.55
CA ASP A 86 42.15 -18.40 -10.34
C ASP A 86 43.59 -17.95 -10.00
N PHE A 87 43.76 -16.75 -9.46
CA PHE A 87 45.05 -16.11 -9.20
C PHE A 87 45.06 -15.39 -7.85
N GLU A 88 46.25 -14.99 -7.36
CA GLU A 88 46.36 -14.33 -6.07
C GLU A 88 45.51 -13.04 -6.02
N PRO A 89 44.62 -12.90 -5.02
CA PRO A 89 43.58 -11.88 -5.03
C PRO A 89 44.15 -10.48 -4.71
N PRO A 90 43.86 -9.45 -5.53
CA PRO A 90 44.08 -8.06 -5.13
C PRO A 90 43.15 -7.70 -3.96
N LYS A 91 43.69 -7.67 -2.74
CA LYS A 91 42.94 -7.53 -1.47
C LYS A 91 42.11 -6.25 -1.34
N ASN A 92 42.44 -5.22 -2.13
CA ASN A 92 41.78 -3.91 -2.09
C ASN A 92 40.70 -3.74 -3.16
N LEU A 93 40.43 -4.76 -3.96
CA LEU A 93 39.44 -4.70 -5.03
C LEU A 93 38.04 -4.42 -4.48
N LYS A 94 37.39 -3.39 -5.03
CA LYS A 94 36.09 -2.88 -4.58
C LYS A 94 34.99 -3.11 -5.62
N GLU A 95 35.32 -2.90 -6.89
CA GLU A 95 34.36 -3.04 -7.98
C GLU A 95 34.90 -3.96 -9.07
N VAL A 96 34.07 -4.91 -9.47
CA VAL A 96 34.41 -5.90 -10.49
C VAL A 96 33.25 -6.07 -11.44
N ASP A 97 33.56 -6.00 -12.72
CA ASP A 97 32.64 -6.29 -13.81
C ASP A 97 33.20 -7.41 -14.68
N PHE A 98 32.53 -8.57 -14.62
CA PHE A 98 32.75 -9.74 -15.45
C PHE A 98 31.51 -10.07 -16.30
N SER A 99 30.64 -9.09 -16.55
CA SER A 99 29.44 -9.31 -17.36
C SER A 99 29.78 -9.68 -18.81
N TYR A 100 28.91 -10.42 -19.51
CA TYR A 100 29.13 -10.89 -20.88
C TYR A 100 30.41 -11.72 -21.03
N ASN A 101 30.51 -12.81 -20.27
CA ASN A 101 31.56 -13.81 -20.34
C ASN A 101 30.94 -15.22 -20.43
N GLN A 102 31.75 -16.27 -20.25
CA GLN A 102 31.31 -17.67 -20.35
C GLN A 102 31.50 -18.42 -19.03
N ILE A 103 31.37 -17.71 -17.89
CA ILE A 103 31.62 -18.27 -16.55
C ILE A 103 30.47 -19.24 -16.20
N PRO A 104 30.74 -20.54 -15.99
CA PRO A 104 29.69 -21.52 -15.70
C PRO A 104 29.36 -21.62 -14.21
N LYS A 105 30.30 -21.26 -13.31
CA LYS A 105 30.15 -21.47 -11.87
C LYS A 105 30.88 -20.40 -11.08
N MET A 106 30.28 -20.00 -9.96
CA MET A 106 30.94 -19.16 -8.97
C MET A 106 32.02 -19.94 -8.18
N GLN A 107 33.04 -19.22 -7.74
CA GLN A 107 34.13 -19.71 -6.87
C GLN A 107 34.12 -18.99 -5.52
N ASP A 108 34.96 -19.44 -4.59
CA ASP A 108 35.14 -18.81 -3.28
C ASP A 108 35.74 -17.40 -3.43
N LEU A 109 34.98 -16.39 -2.99
CA LEU A 109 35.37 -14.98 -3.01
C LEU A 109 35.82 -14.50 -1.61
N SER A 110 36.11 -15.40 -0.68
CA SER A 110 36.42 -15.06 0.71
C SER A 110 37.62 -14.13 0.89
N ALA A 111 38.52 -14.08 -0.09
CA ALA A 111 39.67 -13.17 -0.09
C ALA A 111 39.34 -11.71 -0.46
N TYR A 112 38.17 -11.45 -1.07
CA TYR A 112 37.76 -10.14 -1.57
C TYR A 112 36.85 -9.39 -0.57
N GLN A 113 37.31 -9.26 0.68
CA GLN A 113 36.51 -8.68 1.78
C GLN A 113 36.15 -7.19 1.58
N SER A 114 36.91 -6.50 0.73
CA SER A 114 36.71 -5.09 0.37
C SER A 114 35.70 -4.90 -0.77
N LEU A 115 35.22 -5.99 -1.39
CA LEU A 115 34.36 -5.94 -2.57
C LEU A 115 33.01 -5.33 -2.20
N THR A 116 32.67 -4.22 -2.87
CA THR A 116 31.41 -3.49 -2.68
C THR A 116 30.42 -3.69 -3.82
N LYS A 117 30.92 -4.03 -5.02
CA LYS A 117 30.11 -4.21 -6.23
C LYS A 117 30.66 -5.35 -7.08
N LEU A 118 29.79 -6.27 -7.46
CA LEU A 118 30.09 -7.40 -8.33
C LEU A 118 29.02 -7.52 -9.42
N LEU A 119 29.47 -7.43 -10.68
CA LEU A 119 28.62 -7.63 -11.86
C LEU A 119 29.05 -8.90 -12.59
N LEU A 120 28.10 -9.81 -12.77
CA LEU A 120 28.25 -11.13 -13.39
C LEU A 120 27.12 -11.40 -14.39
N ASP A 121 26.56 -10.34 -14.97
CA ASP A 121 25.43 -10.44 -15.89
C ASP A 121 25.83 -11.18 -17.17
N PHE A 122 24.89 -11.83 -17.86
CA PHE A 122 25.15 -12.52 -19.13
C PHE A 122 26.31 -13.53 -19.03
N ASN A 123 26.18 -14.46 -18.09
CA ASN A 123 27.08 -15.60 -17.92
C ASN A 123 26.26 -16.90 -17.91
N ASN A 124 26.88 -18.01 -17.49
CA ASN A 124 26.28 -19.34 -17.47
C ASN A 124 26.12 -19.87 -16.03
N ILE A 125 26.01 -18.98 -15.04
CA ILE A 125 26.00 -19.35 -13.62
C ILE A 125 24.67 -20.00 -13.23
N GLU A 126 24.75 -21.17 -12.59
CA GLU A 126 23.60 -21.95 -12.13
C GLU A 126 23.34 -21.83 -10.61
N GLU A 127 24.36 -21.47 -9.83
CA GLU A 127 24.30 -21.38 -8.36
C GLU A 127 25.16 -20.22 -7.84
N ILE A 128 24.61 -19.49 -6.86
CA ILE A 128 25.32 -18.46 -6.12
C ILE A 128 26.01 -19.10 -4.90
N ARG A 129 27.32 -18.90 -4.77
CA ARG A 129 28.14 -19.42 -3.66
C ARG A 129 29.43 -18.63 -3.49
N GLY A 130 30.10 -18.79 -2.34
CA GLY A 130 31.42 -18.20 -2.12
C GLY A 130 31.40 -16.73 -1.70
N LEU A 131 30.22 -16.17 -1.39
CA LEU A 131 30.06 -14.77 -1.00
C LEU A 131 30.09 -14.57 0.53
N GLU A 132 30.22 -15.62 1.33
CA GLU A 132 29.95 -15.63 2.77
C GLU A 132 30.83 -14.65 3.58
N LYS A 133 32.01 -14.28 3.06
CA LYS A 133 32.92 -13.30 3.69
C LYS A 133 32.94 -11.92 3.03
N CYS A 134 32.09 -11.70 2.03
CA CYS A 134 31.99 -10.42 1.33
C CYS A 134 31.13 -9.40 2.12
N HIS A 135 31.55 -9.09 3.35
CA HIS A 135 30.80 -8.24 4.29
C HIS A 135 30.69 -6.77 3.86
N SER A 136 31.29 -6.37 2.74
CA SER A 136 31.19 -5.03 2.18
C SER A 136 30.29 -4.97 0.93
N LEU A 137 29.80 -6.13 0.46
CA LEU A 137 29.10 -6.23 -0.82
C LEU A 137 27.71 -5.61 -0.72
N ALA A 138 27.54 -4.47 -1.39
CA ALA A 138 26.30 -3.70 -1.39
C ALA A 138 25.52 -3.86 -2.70
N HIS A 139 26.20 -4.21 -3.81
CA HIS A 139 25.60 -4.31 -5.13
C HIS A 139 26.01 -5.63 -5.79
N LEU A 140 25.03 -6.45 -6.13
CA LEU A 140 25.23 -7.71 -6.84
C LEU A 140 24.30 -7.78 -8.04
N SER A 141 24.86 -8.07 -9.22
CA SER A 141 24.10 -8.27 -10.45
C SER A 141 24.49 -9.60 -11.08
N LEU A 142 23.50 -10.46 -11.28
CA LEU A 142 23.58 -11.79 -11.87
C LEU A 142 22.46 -11.97 -12.90
N SER A 143 22.07 -10.89 -13.58
CA SER A 143 21.01 -10.96 -14.58
C SER A 143 21.44 -11.79 -15.79
N HIS A 144 20.50 -12.37 -16.52
CA HIS A 144 20.78 -13.21 -17.69
C HIS A 144 21.74 -14.37 -17.38
N ASN A 145 21.43 -15.12 -16.33
CA ASN A 145 22.13 -16.36 -15.94
C ASN A 145 21.15 -17.55 -15.97
N ARG A 146 21.50 -18.66 -15.31
CA ARG A 146 20.71 -19.90 -15.28
C ARG A 146 20.30 -20.29 -13.86
N LEU A 147 20.15 -19.29 -12.98
CA LEU A 147 19.79 -19.52 -11.58
C LEU A 147 18.38 -20.09 -11.48
N THR A 148 18.22 -21.15 -10.68
CA THR A 148 16.92 -21.79 -10.39
C THR A 148 16.46 -21.56 -8.95
N ALA A 149 17.38 -21.18 -8.06
CA ALA A 149 17.11 -20.82 -6.68
C ALA A 149 18.02 -19.67 -6.25
N ILE A 150 17.57 -18.91 -5.24
CA ILE A 150 18.37 -17.89 -4.59
C ILE A 150 18.96 -18.52 -3.31
N THR A 151 20.26 -18.76 -3.31
CA THR A 151 21.03 -19.33 -2.21
C THR A 151 22.34 -18.57 -2.04
N GLY A 152 23.10 -18.82 -0.97
CA GLY A 152 24.46 -18.25 -0.82
C GLY A 152 24.53 -16.73 -0.65
N LEU A 153 23.41 -16.07 -0.33
CA LEU A 153 23.32 -14.63 -0.05
C LEU A 153 23.19 -14.30 1.44
N GLU A 154 23.40 -15.29 2.31
CA GLU A 154 23.14 -15.18 3.75
C GLU A 154 24.01 -14.11 4.42
N ASN A 155 23.39 -13.24 5.21
CA ASN A 155 24.04 -12.19 6.02
C ASN A 155 24.84 -11.15 5.22
N LEU A 156 24.56 -10.97 3.93
CA LEU A 156 25.20 -9.93 3.13
C LEU A 156 24.49 -8.57 3.32
N PRO A 157 25.23 -7.44 3.38
CA PRO A 157 24.63 -6.11 3.48
C PRO A 157 24.20 -5.56 2.12
N LEU A 158 23.58 -6.40 1.28
CA LEU A 158 23.14 -6.03 -0.05
C LEU A 158 22.09 -4.92 0.03
N ARG A 159 22.26 -3.90 -0.81
CA ARG A 159 21.30 -2.81 -1.03
C ARG A 159 20.64 -2.92 -2.39
N THR A 160 21.36 -3.40 -3.39
CA THR A 160 20.86 -3.64 -4.74
C THR A 160 21.17 -5.06 -5.16
N LEU A 161 20.12 -5.79 -5.54
CA LEU A 161 20.22 -7.16 -6.06
C LEU A 161 19.47 -7.23 -7.39
N ASN A 162 20.18 -7.62 -8.45
CA ASN A 162 19.59 -7.86 -9.76
C ASN A 162 19.76 -9.32 -10.16
N LEU A 163 18.63 -10.01 -10.26
CA LEU A 163 18.49 -11.41 -10.66
C LEU A 163 17.55 -11.55 -11.88
N GLY A 164 17.38 -10.48 -12.66
CA GLY A 164 16.50 -10.48 -13.84
C GLY A 164 16.94 -11.50 -14.90
N SER A 165 16.00 -12.00 -15.70
CA SER A 165 16.26 -12.99 -16.77
C SER A 165 16.98 -14.25 -16.28
N ASN A 166 16.43 -14.88 -15.24
CA ASN A 166 16.86 -16.18 -14.72
C ASN A 166 15.73 -17.22 -14.82
N GLN A 167 15.81 -18.33 -14.09
CA GLN A 167 14.81 -19.40 -14.08
C GLN A 167 14.19 -19.59 -12.68
N LEU A 168 14.10 -18.50 -11.90
CA LEU A 168 13.57 -18.54 -10.54
C LEU A 168 12.06 -18.76 -10.55
N GLU A 169 11.57 -19.71 -9.76
CA GLU A 169 10.13 -19.99 -9.61
C GLU A 169 9.55 -19.46 -8.29
N LYS A 170 10.42 -19.20 -7.30
CA LYS A 170 10.05 -18.74 -5.97
C LYS A 170 11.04 -17.71 -5.45
N ILE A 171 10.55 -16.82 -4.59
CA ILE A 171 11.37 -15.89 -3.83
C ILE A 171 11.64 -16.54 -2.48
N SER A 172 12.87 -16.99 -2.24
CA SER A 172 13.29 -17.64 -1.00
C SER A 172 14.75 -17.34 -0.75
N GLY A 173 15.26 -17.40 0.48
CA GLY A 173 16.69 -17.16 0.73
C GLY A 173 17.10 -15.68 0.68
N LEU A 174 16.12 -14.77 0.71
CA LEU A 174 16.33 -13.34 0.89
C LEU A 174 16.18 -12.89 2.35
N ASP A 175 15.71 -13.76 3.25
CA ASP A 175 15.27 -13.43 4.62
C ASP A 175 16.27 -12.60 5.44
N SER A 176 17.57 -12.85 5.23
CA SER A 176 18.66 -12.18 5.94
C SER A 176 19.05 -10.82 5.35
N LEU A 177 18.60 -10.47 4.14
CA LEU A 177 18.97 -9.26 3.40
C LEU A 177 18.14 -8.04 3.84
N LYS A 178 18.13 -7.75 5.14
CA LYS A 178 17.31 -6.68 5.73
C LYS A 178 17.70 -5.25 5.29
N SER A 179 18.85 -5.10 4.63
CA SER A 179 19.31 -3.81 4.06
C SER A 179 18.93 -3.61 2.59
N LEU A 180 18.22 -4.57 1.97
CA LEU A 180 17.90 -4.54 0.55
C LEU A 180 16.91 -3.42 0.22
N GLN A 181 17.28 -2.56 -0.73
CA GLN A 181 16.50 -1.39 -1.14
C GLN A 181 15.93 -1.57 -2.56
N LYS A 182 16.69 -2.22 -3.45
CA LYS A 182 16.33 -2.43 -4.85
C LYS A 182 16.47 -3.89 -5.22
N LEU A 183 15.38 -4.47 -5.70
CA LEU A 183 15.32 -5.86 -6.12
C LEU A 183 14.77 -5.95 -7.54
N ASP A 184 15.55 -6.53 -8.44
CA ASP A 184 15.10 -6.88 -9.79
C ASP A 184 15.01 -8.41 -9.93
N LEU A 185 13.80 -8.87 -10.20
CA LEU A 185 13.42 -10.26 -10.45
C LEU A 185 12.66 -10.40 -11.78
N SER A 186 12.82 -9.44 -12.70
CA SER A 186 12.14 -9.43 -13.99
C SER A 186 12.49 -10.65 -14.84
N SER A 187 11.62 -11.05 -15.77
CA SER A 187 11.81 -12.18 -16.70
C SER A 187 12.23 -13.47 -15.98
N ASN A 188 11.45 -13.86 -14.98
CA ASN A 188 11.60 -15.13 -14.25
C ASN A 188 10.28 -15.93 -14.36
N LYS A 189 10.11 -16.96 -13.53
CA LYS A 189 8.91 -17.83 -13.49
C LYS A 189 8.20 -17.72 -12.15
N ILE A 190 8.33 -16.60 -11.46
CA ILE A 190 7.80 -16.39 -10.11
C ILE A 190 6.27 -16.32 -10.17
N ARG A 191 5.61 -17.05 -9.27
CA ARG A 191 4.14 -17.09 -9.17
C ARG A 191 3.57 -16.40 -7.94
N SER A 192 4.38 -16.26 -6.90
CA SER A 192 3.98 -15.73 -5.60
C SER A 192 5.01 -14.73 -5.08
N LEU A 193 4.53 -13.76 -4.31
CA LEU A 193 5.35 -12.76 -3.62
C LEU A 193 5.74 -13.16 -2.20
N GLU A 194 5.36 -14.38 -1.78
CA GLU A 194 5.83 -14.98 -0.53
C GLU A 194 7.37 -14.99 -0.48
N GLY A 195 7.94 -14.62 0.66
CA GLY A 195 9.38 -14.44 0.88
C GLY A 195 9.89 -13.00 0.77
N LEU A 196 9.02 -12.04 0.43
CA LEU A 196 9.33 -10.60 0.43
C LEU A 196 8.85 -9.88 1.71
N GLU A 197 8.20 -10.60 2.63
CA GLU A 197 7.74 -10.05 3.89
C GLU A 197 8.93 -9.54 4.72
N GLU A 198 8.67 -8.58 5.63
CA GLU A 198 9.69 -8.06 6.56
C GLU A 198 10.94 -7.42 5.93
N HIS A 199 10.92 -7.11 4.64
CA HIS A 199 11.98 -6.38 3.95
C HIS A 199 11.71 -4.87 4.02
N ASP A 200 11.70 -4.31 5.23
CA ASP A 200 11.23 -2.95 5.49
C ASP A 200 12.01 -1.85 4.75
N ALA A 201 13.24 -2.17 4.32
CA ALA A 201 14.12 -1.30 3.56
C ALA A 201 13.82 -1.26 2.05
N LEU A 202 12.98 -2.15 1.51
CA LEU A 202 12.71 -2.22 0.07
C LEU A 202 11.96 -0.98 -0.41
N GLU A 203 12.55 -0.31 -1.40
CA GLU A 203 12.02 0.90 -2.04
C GLU A 203 11.49 0.59 -3.45
N MET A 204 12.14 -0.33 -4.16
CA MET A 204 11.84 -0.68 -5.55
C MET A 204 11.90 -2.18 -5.78
N ILE A 205 10.83 -2.72 -6.38
CA ILE A 205 10.72 -4.11 -6.80
C ILE A 205 10.32 -4.17 -8.26
N ASN A 206 11.15 -4.83 -9.07
CA ASN A 206 10.83 -5.14 -10.47
C ASN A 206 10.51 -6.63 -10.62
N LEU A 207 9.28 -6.94 -11.01
CA LEU A 207 8.74 -8.29 -11.21
C LEU A 207 8.15 -8.42 -12.62
N GLU A 208 8.53 -7.55 -13.55
CA GLU A 208 8.06 -7.62 -14.94
C GLU A 208 8.28 -9.03 -15.52
N ASP A 209 7.36 -9.50 -16.36
CA ASP A 209 7.50 -10.76 -17.11
C ASP A 209 7.70 -11.97 -16.18
N ASN A 210 6.73 -12.16 -15.28
CA ASN A 210 6.63 -13.30 -14.38
C ASN A 210 5.25 -13.97 -14.51
N GLN A 211 4.94 -14.92 -13.63
CA GLN A 211 3.74 -15.75 -13.67
C GLN A 211 2.78 -15.43 -12.51
N ILE A 212 2.80 -14.21 -11.98
CA ILE A 212 1.94 -13.80 -10.86
C ILE A 212 0.52 -13.59 -11.39
N ALA A 213 -0.41 -14.44 -10.97
CA ALA A 213 -1.75 -14.48 -11.55
C ALA A 213 -2.83 -13.81 -10.70
N GLU A 214 -2.63 -13.73 -9.38
CA GLU A 214 -3.65 -13.34 -8.42
C GLU A 214 -3.29 -12.04 -7.68
N LEU A 215 -4.29 -11.19 -7.43
CA LEU A 215 -4.12 -9.92 -6.71
C LEU A 215 -3.93 -10.12 -5.20
N GLN A 216 -4.32 -11.28 -4.67
CA GLN A 216 -4.09 -11.66 -3.27
C GLN A 216 -2.61 -11.69 -2.91
N GLU A 217 -1.72 -11.95 -3.89
CA GLU A 217 -0.26 -11.96 -3.70
C GLU A 217 0.28 -10.61 -3.22
N LEU A 218 -0.41 -9.51 -3.51
CA LEU A 218 -0.03 -8.18 -3.00
C LEU A 218 -0.10 -8.09 -1.47
N GLY A 219 -0.81 -9.02 -0.81
CA GLY A 219 -0.89 -9.12 0.64
C GLY A 219 0.49 -9.31 1.30
N TRP A 220 1.42 -10.01 0.63
CA TRP A 220 2.77 -10.27 1.15
C TRP A 220 3.64 -9.01 1.23
N ILE A 221 3.41 -8.06 0.32
CA ILE A 221 4.18 -6.81 0.23
C ILE A 221 3.40 -5.58 0.75
N LYS A 222 2.19 -5.79 1.26
CA LYS A 222 1.29 -4.72 1.71
C LYS A 222 1.88 -3.89 2.83
N GLU A 223 2.54 -4.54 3.78
CA GLU A 223 3.06 -3.91 4.99
C GLU A 223 4.48 -3.35 4.81
N LEU A 224 5.06 -3.39 3.60
CA LEU A 224 6.38 -2.82 3.34
C LEU A 224 6.31 -1.28 3.38
N PRO A 225 6.93 -0.62 4.38
CA PRO A 225 6.69 0.80 4.68
C PRO A 225 7.39 1.75 3.71
N LEU A 226 8.51 1.32 3.12
CA LEU A 226 9.32 2.12 2.21
C LEU A 226 9.08 1.84 0.73
N LEU A 227 8.24 0.86 0.39
CA LEU A 227 7.99 0.50 -1.01
C LEU A 227 7.34 1.65 -1.78
N ARG A 228 8.02 2.15 -2.82
CA ARG A 228 7.56 3.27 -3.64
C ARG A 228 7.35 2.90 -5.11
N VAL A 229 8.15 1.99 -5.64
CA VAL A 229 8.14 1.62 -7.05
C VAL A 229 7.91 0.13 -7.19
N LEU A 230 6.86 -0.23 -7.91
CA LEU A 230 6.52 -1.62 -8.21
C LEU A 230 6.29 -1.77 -9.71
N ASN A 231 6.94 -2.74 -10.34
CA ASN A 231 6.69 -3.10 -11.73
C ASN A 231 6.19 -4.55 -11.81
N LEU A 232 4.96 -4.72 -12.28
CA LEU A 232 4.27 -6.00 -12.49
C LEU A 232 3.89 -6.19 -13.98
N LEU A 233 4.47 -5.41 -14.89
CA LEU A 233 4.24 -5.55 -16.33
C LEU A 233 4.36 -7.00 -16.80
N LYS A 234 3.54 -7.42 -17.77
CA LYS A 234 3.58 -8.76 -18.36
C LYS A 234 3.36 -9.91 -17.35
N ASN A 235 2.65 -9.66 -16.26
CA ASN A 235 2.12 -10.70 -15.39
C ASN A 235 0.63 -10.94 -15.67
N PRO A 236 0.11 -12.19 -15.54
CA PRO A 236 -1.30 -12.49 -15.80
C PRO A 236 -2.29 -11.65 -14.97
N LEU A 237 -1.91 -11.22 -13.76
CA LEU A 237 -2.75 -10.35 -12.93
C LEU A 237 -3.11 -9.00 -13.58
N GLN A 238 -2.35 -8.54 -14.59
CA GLN A 238 -2.65 -7.28 -15.29
C GLN A 238 -3.93 -7.36 -16.12
N GLU A 239 -4.35 -8.57 -16.50
CA GLU A 239 -5.58 -8.79 -17.26
C GLU A 239 -6.84 -8.71 -16.37
N GLN A 240 -6.68 -8.65 -15.04
CA GLN A 240 -7.80 -8.56 -14.12
C GLN A 240 -8.50 -7.20 -14.20
N THR A 241 -9.84 -7.21 -14.10
CA THR A 241 -10.66 -6.00 -14.05
C THR A 241 -10.25 -5.13 -12.86
N ASP A 242 -10.09 -3.83 -13.11
CA ASP A 242 -9.68 -2.85 -12.10
C ASP A 242 -8.29 -3.06 -11.49
N TYR A 243 -7.42 -3.86 -12.13
CA TYR A 243 -6.04 -4.10 -11.70
C TYR A 243 -5.36 -2.84 -11.13
N TRP A 244 -5.31 -1.77 -11.92
CA TRP A 244 -4.66 -0.51 -11.53
C TRP A 244 -5.20 0.07 -10.22
N LEU A 245 -6.53 0.24 -10.11
CA LEU A 245 -7.13 0.84 -8.93
C LEU A 245 -7.04 -0.08 -7.71
N LEU A 246 -7.12 -1.40 -7.89
CA LEU A 246 -7.01 -2.33 -6.77
C LEU A 246 -5.59 -2.40 -6.22
N VAL A 247 -4.56 -2.38 -7.08
CA VAL A 247 -3.16 -2.32 -6.64
C VAL A 247 -2.89 -1.00 -5.92
N VAL A 248 -3.33 0.13 -6.48
CA VAL A 248 -3.19 1.45 -5.83
C VAL A 248 -3.90 1.48 -4.47
N PHE A 249 -5.09 0.89 -4.36
CA PHE A 249 -5.82 0.77 -3.10
C PHE A 249 -5.12 -0.14 -2.08
N THR A 250 -4.59 -1.28 -2.54
CA THR A 250 -3.94 -2.27 -1.68
C THR A 250 -2.61 -1.73 -1.16
N LEU A 251 -1.87 -1.01 -2.01
CA LEU A 251 -0.52 -0.49 -1.76
C LEU A 251 -0.50 1.05 -1.84
N LEU A 252 -1.21 1.73 -0.93
CA LEU A 252 -1.36 3.19 -0.92
C LEU A 252 -0.01 3.95 -0.83
N GLN A 253 1.04 3.29 -0.35
CA GLN A 253 2.40 3.82 -0.24
C GLN A 253 3.11 4.00 -1.59
N LEU A 254 2.68 3.31 -2.65
CA LEU A 254 3.32 3.38 -3.96
C LEU A 254 3.24 4.79 -4.56
N THR A 255 4.31 5.19 -5.24
CA THR A 255 4.37 6.41 -6.05
C THR A 255 4.42 6.12 -7.54
N GLU A 256 4.87 4.91 -7.90
CA GLU A 256 4.97 4.46 -9.28
C GLU A 256 4.56 2.98 -9.38
N LEU A 257 3.71 2.68 -10.36
CA LEU A 257 3.27 1.33 -10.71
C LEU A 257 3.44 1.14 -12.21
N ASP A 258 4.06 0.03 -12.62
CA ASP A 258 4.21 -0.34 -14.03
C ASP A 258 4.82 0.79 -14.89
N LEU A 259 5.88 1.41 -14.35
CA LEU A 259 6.63 2.52 -14.96
C LEU A 259 5.80 3.80 -15.14
N LYS A 260 4.65 3.92 -14.46
CA LYS A 260 3.77 5.08 -14.48
C LYS A 260 3.59 5.65 -13.08
N LYS A 261 3.75 6.97 -12.96
CA LYS A 261 3.52 7.69 -11.71
C LYS A 261 2.04 7.65 -11.35
N ILE A 262 1.76 7.37 -10.08
CA ILE A 262 0.40 7.36 -9.52
C ILE A 262 0.06 8.79 -9.07
N SER A 263 -1.01 9.36 -9.62
CA SER A 263 -1.50 10.67 -9.20
C SER A 263 -2.25 10.61 -7.87
N VAL A 264 -2.39 11.76 -7.20
CA VAL A 264 -3.15 11.86 -5.94
C VAL A 264 -4.64 11.58 -6.20
N GLU A 265 -5.14 12.04 -7.34
CA GLU A 265 -6.52 11.84 -7.79
C GLU A 265 -6.84 10.35 -7.94
N GLU A 266 -5.93 9.56 -8.49
CA GLU A 266 -6.09 8.11 -8.63
C GLU A 266 -6.09 7.40 -7.27
N LYS A 267 -5.23 7.81 -6.33
CA LYS A 267 -5.26 7.28 -4.96
C LYS A 267 -6.59 7.56 -4.29
N VAL A 268 -7.09 8.79 -4.41
CA VAL A 268 -8.39 9.18 -3.87
C VAL A 268 -9.53 8.41 -4.55
N ALA A 269 -9.46 8.21 -5.86
CA ALA A 269 -10.44 7.42 -6.61
C ALA A 269 -10.45 5.95 -6.17
N ALA A 270 -9.28 5.35 -5.96
CA ALA A 270 -9.12 3.99 -5.48
C ALA A 270 -9.74 3.83 -4.07
N VAL A 271 -9.41 4.71 -3.13
CA VAL A 271 -10.01 4.73 -1.79
C VAL A 271 -11.53 4.92 -1.87
N ASN A 272 -12.02 5.90 -2.64
CA ASN A 272 -13.45 6.13 -2.81
C ASN A 272 -14.21 4.95 -3.43
N LYS A 273 -13.53 4.09 -4.21
CA LYS A 273 -14.13 2.94 -4.85
C LYS A 273 -14.23 1.74 -3.91
N TYR A 274 -13.18 1.46 -3.12
CA TYR A 274 -13.10 0.24 -2.31
C TYR A 274 -13.37 0.45 -0.82
N ASP A 275 -13.02 1.62 -0.26
CA ASP A 275 -13.27 1.98 1.14
C ASP A 275 -13.60 3.49 1.26
N PRO A 276 -14.77 3.93 0.76
CA PRO A 276 -15.12 5.34 0.72
C PRO A 276 -15.22 5.93 2.13
N PRO A 277 -14.62 7.12 2.37
CA PRO A 277 -14.76 7.82 3.63
C PRO A 277 -16.25 8.05 3.99
N PRO A 278 -16.62 8.06 5.28
CA PRO A 278 -18.01 8.24 5.70
C PRO A 278 -18.69 9.50 5.14
N GLU A 279 -17.92 10.57 4.94
CA GLU A 279 -18.38 11.84 4.39
C GLU A 279 -18.74 11.72 2.90
N VAL A 280 -18.01 10.88 2.16
CA VAL A 280 -18.29 10.56 0.75
C VAL A 280 -19.53 9.70 0.65
N ILE A 281 -19.70 8.71 1.53
CA ILE A 281 -20.92 7.90 1.64
C ILE A 281 -22.14 8.80 1.87
N ALA A 282 -22.05 9.70 2.86
CA ALA A 282 -23.13 10.63 3.19
C ALA A 282 -23.45 11.61 2.03
N ALA A 283 -22.43 12.10 1.32
CA ALA A 283 -22.63 12.96 0.16
C ALA A 283 -23.32 12.22 -1.00
N LYS A 284 -22.93 10.96 -1.24
CA LYS A 284 -23.55 10.10 -2.26
C LYS A 284 -25.00 9.77 -1.92
N ASP A 285 -25.29 9.49 -0.65
CA ASP A 285 -26.66 9.31 -0.15
C ASP A 285 -27.50 10.57 -0.42
N HIS A 286 -27.01 11.74 -0.01
CA HIS A 286 -27.71 13.00 -0.26
C HIS A 286 -27.98 13.24 -1.74
N MET A 287 -26.96 13.07 -2.59
CA MET A 287 -27.09 13.22 -4.05
C MET A 287 -28.16 12.27 -4.62
N THR A 288 -28.18 11.02 -4.15
CA THR A 288 -29.15 10.00 -4.57
C THR A 288 -30.58 10.44 -4.25
N HIS A 289 -30.84 10.89 -3.02
CA HIS A 289 -32.18 11.33 -2.62
C HIS A 289 -32.62 12.64 -3.25
N VAL A 290 -31.68 13.56 -3.53
CA VAL A 290 -31.97 14.77 -4.30
C VAL A 290 -32.37 14.41 -5.74
N MET A 291 -31.59 13.56 -6.40
CA MET A 291 -31.87 13.11 -7.77
C MET A 291 -33.26 12.44 -7.85
N TYR A 292 -33.51 11.43 -7.01
CA TYR A 292 -34.81 10.74 -7.03
C TYR A 292 -35.97 11.65 -6.60
N SER A 293 -35.74 12.62 -5.71
CA SER A 293 -36.75 13.62 -5.37
C SER A 293 -37.11 14.52 -6.56
N MET A 294 -36.13 14.94 -7.36
CA MET A 294 -36.35 15.79 -8.52
C MET A 294 -37.12 15.09 -9.64
N LEU A 295 -37.07 13.76 -9.68
CA LEU A 295 -37.87 12.94 -10.60
C LEU A 295 -39.34 12.81 -10.19
N GLN A 296 -39.71 13.18 -8.96
CA GLN A 296 -41.09 13.15 -8.49
C GLN A 296 -41.86 14.42 -8.91
N PRO A 297 -43.20 14.35 -9.03
CA PRO A 297 -44.02 15.54 -9.25
C PRO A 297 -43.74 16.61 -8.19
N GLN A 298 -43.42 17.82 -8.64
CA GLN A 298 -43.17 18.93 -7.73
C GLN A 298 -44.45 19.25 -6.95
N ARG A 299 -44.35 19.23 -5.62
CA ARG A 299 -45.38 19.71 -4.71
C ARG A 299 -44.75 20.65 -3.70
N VAL A 300 -45.53 21.60 -3.23
CA VAL A 300 -45.14 22.46 -2.12
C VAL A 300 -45.03 21.58 -0.87
N LEU A 301 -43.89 21.64 -0.19
CA LEU A 301 -43.62 20.89 1.03
C LEU A 301 -43.84 21.78 2.24
N ASP A 302 -44.56 21.25 3.23
CA ASP A 302 -44.82 21.92 4.50
C ASP A 302 -43.49 22.10 5.26
N SER A 303 -42.55 21.16 5.08
CA SER A 303 -41.23 21.20 5.69
C SER A 303 -40.23 22.17 5.04
N THR A 304 -40.57 22.82 3.93
CA THR A 304 -39.73 23.83 3.28
C THR A 304 -40.34 25.24 3.30
N LEU A 305 -41.48 25.42 3.98
CA LEU A 305 -42.16 26.70 4.15
C LEU A 305 -42.04 27.12 5.62
N PRO A 306 -41.24 28.15 5.97
CA PRO A 306 -41.84 29.49 6.10
C PRO A 306 -40.93 30.70 5.78
N SER A 307 -39.61 30.55 5.57
CA SER A 307 -38.69 31.60 5.08
C SER A 307 -37.36 30.99 4.62
N LEU A 308 -36.63 31.64 3.70
CA LEU A 308 -35.28 31.21 3.27
C LEU A 308 -34.26 31.21 4.43
N ASP A 309 -34.54 31.94 5.51
CA ASP A 309 -33.61 32.20 6.61
C ASP A 309 -33.75 31.24 7.79
N ALA A 310 -34.81 30.43 7.84
CA ALA A 310 -35.08 29.50 8.94
C ALA A 310 -35.43 28.09 8.42
N PRO A 311 -34.53 27.09 8.53
CA PRO A 311 -34.83 25.72 8.15
C PRO A 311 -35.88 25.12 9.08
N TYR A 312 -36.62 24.12 8.57
CA TYR A 312 -37.60 23.39 9.37
C TYR A 312 -36.95 22.80 10.63
N PRO A 313 -37.54 23.03 11.82
CA PRO A 313 -36.95 22.58 13.07
C PRO A 313 -36.96 21.05 13.17
N MET A 314 -35.77 20.47 13.35
CA MET A 314 -35.59 19.05 13.54
C MET A 314 -34.64 18.78 14.70
N LEU A 315 -35.04 17.88 15.60
CA LEU A 315 -34.24 17.40 16.72
C LEU A 315 -33.85 15.94 16.48
N VAL A 316 -32.55 15.66 16.55
CA VAL A 316 -31.98 14.32 16.32
C VAL A 316 -31.21 13.87 17.54
N LEU A 317 -31.60 12.74 18.12
CA LEU A 317 -30.83 12.08 19.18
C LEU A 317 -29.92 11.03 18.56
N ALA A 318 -28.62 11.22 18.70
CA ALA A 318 -27.59 10.33 18.16
C ALA A 318 -26.87 9.59 19.28
N GLY A 319 -26.46 8.36 19.07
CA GLY A 319 -25.71 7.60 20.07
C GLY A 319 -25.72 6.11 19.78
N PRO A 320 -24.93 5.30 20.50
CA PRO A 320 -24.84 3.87 20.24
C PRO A 320 -26.15 3.15 20.56
N VAL A 321 -26.32 1.92 20.07
CA VAL A 321 -27.57 1.15 20.24
C VAL A 321 -27.93 0.98 21.73
N ALA A 322 -29.21 1.05 22.07
CA ALA A 322 -29.68 0.93 23.46
C ALA A 322 -29.01 1.85 24.51
N CYS A 323 -28.45 3.00 24.09
CA CYS A 323 -27.91 4.00 25.03
C CYS A 323 -28.98 4.83 25.75
N GLY A 324 -30.25 4.63 25.45
CA GLY A 324 -31.38 5.42 25.96
C GLY A 324 -31.95 6.44 24.96
N LYS A 325 -31.39 6.55 23.75
CA LYS A 325 -31.84 7.53 22.75
C LYS A 325 -33.32 7.38 22.38
N ARG A 326 -33.82 6.15 22.20
CA ARG A 326 -35.23 5.89 21.86
C ARG A 326 -36.15 6.33 22.98
N GLU A 327 -35.85 5.88 24.20
CA GLU A 327 -36.61 6.18 25.40
C GLU A 327 -36.66 7.69 25.67
N LEU A 328 -35.52 8.38 25.50
CA LEU A 328 -35.43 9.83 25.65
C LEU A 328 -36.21 10.57 24.56
N THR A 329 -36.13 10.15 23.30
CA THR A 329 -36.91 10.72 22.20
C THR A 329 -38.41 10.65 22.49
N HIS A 330 -38.93 9.48 22.88
CA HIS A 330 -40.35 9.35 23.23
C HIS A 330 -40.73 10.20 24.44
N LYS A 331 -39.85 10.30 25.45
CA LYS A 331 -40.09 11.15 26.63
C LYS A 331 -40.19 12.63 26.25
N ILE A 332 -39.30 13.12 25.38
CA ILE A 332 -39.33 14.49 24.86
C ILE A 332 -40.64 14.74 24.12
N CYS A 333 -41.04 13.87 23.20
CA CYS A 333 -42.27 14.03 22.44
C CYS A 333 -43.54 13.97 23.31
N ARG A 334 -43.53 13.20 24.41
CA ARG A 334 -44.66 13.15 25.36
C ARG A 334 -44.74 14.41 26.21
N GLN A 335 -43.60 14.89 26.72
CA GLN A 335 -43.55 16.06 27.62
C GLN A 335 -43.73 17.39 26.87
N PHE A 336 -43.23 17.47 25.63
CA PHE A 336 -43.26 18.66 24.79
C PHE A 336 -44.10 18.41 23.51
N ASN A 337 -45.26 17.78 23.66
CA ASN A 337 -46.14 17.37 22.55
C ASN A 337 -46.67 18.54 21.69
N ASN A 338 -46.70 19.76 22.24
CA ASN A 338 -47.05 20.98 21.53
C ASN A 338 -45.93 21.48 20.59
N PHE A 339 -44.71 20.93 20.72
CA PHE A 339 -43.54 21.36 19.93
C PHE A 339 -42.97 20.22 19.09
N PHE A 340 -42.97 18.99 19.60
CA PHE A 340 -42.30 17.86 18.96
C PHE A 340 -43.23 16.69 18.70
N ARG A 341 -43.03 16.04 17.55
CA ARG A 341 -43.60 14.74 17.26
C ARG A 341 -42.52 13.74 16.88
N TYR A 342 -42.67 12.49 17.34
CA TYR A 342 -41.78 11.42 16.97
C TYR A 342 -41.97 11.04 15.49
N GLY A 343 -40.87 11.03 14.73
CA GLY A 343 -40.84 10.57 13.34
C GLY A 343 -40.22 9.17 13.23
N PRO A 344 -41.01 8.08 13.20
CA PRO A 344 -40.49 6.73 13.07
C PRO A 344 -39.71 6.59 11.75
N CYS A 345 -38.47 6.10 11.84
CA CYS A 345 -37.65 5.79 10.67
C CYS A 345 -38.08 4.46 10.04
N HIS A 346 -37.70 4.23 8.79
CA HIS A 346 -37.91 2.96 8.10
C HIS A 346 -36.67 2.09 8.30
N THR A 347 -36.85 0.76 8.40
CA THR A 347 -35.73 -0.17 8.48
C THR A 347 -36.04 -1.52 7.85
N THR A 348 -35.00 -2.20 7.34
CA THR A 348 -35.07 -3.60 6.86
C THR A 348 -34.79 -4.63 7.95
N ARG A 349 -34.46 -4.19 9.17
CA ARG A 349 -34.27 -5.07 10.33
C ARG A 349 -35.62 -5.63 10.81
N ALA A 350 -35.64 -6.85 11.33
CA ALA A 350 -36.81 -7.37 12.05
C ALA A 350 -37.01 -6.66 13.41
N ALA A 351 -38.25 -6.48 13.84
CA ALA A 351 -38.57 -5.84 15.13
C ALA A 351 -37.97 -6.61 16.31
N TYR A 352 -37.38 -5.87 17.27
CA TYR A 352 -36.99 -6.45 18.56
C TYR A 352 -38.24 -6.64 19.44
N PHE A 353 -38.11 -7.47 20.48
CA PHE A 353 -39.19 -7.64 21.45
C PHE A 353 -39.58 -6.30 22.08
N GLY A 354 -40.86 -5.94 21.98
CA GLY A 354 -41.41 -4.66 22.45
C GLY A 354 -41.27 -3.48 21.48
N GLU A 355 -40.87 -3.73 20.23
CA GLU A 355 -41.02 -2.73 19.15
C GLU A 355 -42.31 -2.94 18.37
N GLU A 356 -42.99 -1.84 18.05
CA GLU A 356 -44.24 -1.83 17.30
C GLU A 356 -44.07 -1.11 15.95
N ASN A 357 -44.63 -1.71 14.90
CA ASN A 357 -44.61 -1.13 13.57
C ASN A 357 -45.39 0.19 13.55
N ARG A 358 -44.84 1.20 12.87
CA ARG A 358 -45.35 2.59 12.78
C ARG A 358 -45.27 3.41 14.07
N LEU A 359 -44.97 2.79 15.22
CA LEU A 359 -44.73 3.51 16.47
C LEU A 359 -43.24 3.74 16.71
N ASP A 360 -42.42 2.71 16.49
CA ASP A 360 -40.98 2.78 16.69
C ASP A 360 -40.24 2.92 15.37
N TYR A 361 -40.56 2.03 14.43
CA TYR A 361 -40.05 2.03 13.06
C TYR A 361 -41.13 1.57 12.08
N TYR A 362 -40.95 1.91 10.82
CA TYR A 362 -41.59 1.20 9.71
C TYR A 362 -40.70 0.03 9.30
N PHE A 363 -41.13 -1.19 9.64
CA PHE A 363 -40.40 -2.41 9.29
C PHE A 363 -40.78 -2.84 7.86
N LEU A 364 -39.79 -2.89 6.97
CA LEU A 364 -39.97 -3.16 5.54
C LEU A 364 -39.12 -4.36 5.09
N SER A 365 -39.50 -4.99 3.98
CA SER A 365 -38.58 -5.87 3.24
C SER A 365 -37.51 -5.04 2.51
N GLN A 366 -36.42 -5.70 2.11
CA GLN A 366 -35.36 -5.05 1.32
C GLN A 366 -35.92 -4.48 0.00
N GLU A 367 -36.77 -5.24 -0.71
CA GLU A 367 -37.36 -4.82 -1.98
C GLU A 367 -38.27 -3.59 -1.80
N ALA A 368 -39.03 -3.54 -0.70
CA ALA A 368 -39.88 -2.39 -0.39
C ALA A 368 -39.05 -1.15 -0.06
N PHE A 369 -37.94 -1.31 0.68
CA PHE A 369 -37.02 -0.22 0.98
C PHE A 369 -36.36 0.33 -0.30
N ASP A 370 -35.85 -0.53 -1.17
CA ASP A 370 -35.21 -0.15 -2.43
C ASP A 370 -36.21 0.55 -3.36
N LYS A 371 -37.46 0.08 -3.41
CA LYS A 371 -38.55 0.76 -4.13
C LYS A 371 -38.77 2.17 -3.58
N MET A 372 -38.75 2.36 -2.26
CA MET A 372 -38.88 3.69 -1.65
C MET A 372 -37.70 4.61 -1.96
N VAL A 373 -36.48 4.10 -2.02
CA VAL A 373 -35.30 4.84 -2.48
C VAL A 373 -35.50 5.32 -3.92
N ASN A 374 -35.81 4.39 -4.83
CA ASN A 374 -35.93 4.69 -6.27
C ASN A 374 -37.15 5.57 -6.60
N THR A 375 -38.17 5.60 -5.74
CA THR A 375 -39.32 6.50 -5.85
C THR A 375 -39.14 7.81 -5.09
N GLY A 376 -37.92 8.09 -4.59
CA GLY A 376 -37.56 9.35 -3.96
C GLY A 376 -38.35 9.62 -2.67
N LYS A 377 -38.72 8.57 -1.92
CA LYS A 377 -39.52 8.67 -0.69
C LYS A 377 -38.71 8.99 0.56
N PHE A 378 -37.38 8.90 0.50
CA PHE A 378 -36.51 9.20 1.63
C PHE A 378 -35.90 10.61 1.54
N ILE A 379 -35.55 11.15 2.71
CA ILE A 379 -34.73 12.36 2.87
C ILE A 379 -33.25 11.98 2.97
N ALA A 380 -32.98 10.94 3.76
CA ALA A 380 -31.65 10.39 3.99
C ALA A 380 -31.77 8.91 4.30
N THR A 381 -30.79 8.12 3.86
CA THR A 381 -30.65 6.71 4.23
C THR A 381 -29.25 6.40 4.73
N TYR A 382 -29.11 5.31 5.47
CA TYR A 382 -27.84 4.82 5.95
C TYR A 382 -27.91 3.32 6.23
N LYS A 383 -26.74 2.68 6.30
CA LYS A 383 -26.60 1.27 6.65
C LYS A 383 -25.96 1.16 8.03
N TYR A 384 -26.48 0.28 8.87
CA TYR A 384 -25.94 -0.02 10.18
C TYR A 384 -26.18 -1.49 10.53
N SER A 385 -25.13 -2.18 11.03
CA SER A 385 -25.18 -3.60 11.39
C SER A 385 -25.82 -4.49 10.32
N GLY A 386 -25.49 -4.25 9.04
CA GLY A 386 -26.02 -5.00 7.91
C GLY A 386 -27.40 -4.56 7.39
N TYR A 387 -28.16 -3.77 8.15
CA TYR A 387 -29.52 -3.35 7.80
C TYR A 387 -29.56 -1.91 7.30
N TYR A 388 -30.57 -1.60 6.47
CA TYR A 388 -30.82 -0.25 6.00
C TYR A 388 -31.79 0.48 6.92
N TYR A 389 -31.58 1.78 7.03
CA TYR A 389 -32.42 2.71 7.78
C TYR A 389 -32.67 3.96 6.94
N GLY A 390 -33.85 4.57 7.06
CA GLY A 390 -34.21 5.73 6.26
C GLY A 390 -35.23 6.66 6.91
N LEU A 391 -34.98 7.97 6.84
CA LEU A 391 -35.96 8.98 7.27
C LEU A 391 -36.90 9.29 6.10
N GLY A 392 -38.16 8.90 6.23
CA GLY A 392 -39.17 9.07 5.18
C GLY A 392 -39.60 10.53 5.04
N ARG A 393 -39.70 11.02 3.80
CA ARG A 393 -40.18 12.37 3.51
C ARG A 393 -41.63 12.56 3.95
N ASP A 394 -42.49 11.61 3.60
CA ASP A 394 -43.92 11.69 3.95
C ASP A 394 -44.15 11.74 5.48
N THR A 395 -43.27 11.11 6.28
CA THR A 395 -43.27 11.20 7.74
C THR A 395 -42.94 12.60 8.25
N VAL A 396 -41.94 13.25 7.65
CA VAL A 396 -41.58 14.63 8.03
C VAL A 396 -42.65 15.62 7.59
N GLU A 397 -43.20 15.45 6.38
CA GLU A 397 -44.25 16.32 5.85
C GLU A 397 -45.55 16.22 6.67
N SER A 398 -45.93 15.03 7.14
CA SER A 398 -47.15 14.91 7.96
C SER A 398 -46.99 15.63 9.30
N ILE A 399 -45.81 15.58 9.92
CA ILE A 399 -45.50 16.28 11.17
C ILE A 399 -45.48 17.80 10.93
N ALA A 400 -44.82 18.24 9.86
CA ALA A 400 -44.71 19.65 9.50
C ALA A 400 -46.09 20.29 9.25
N ARG A 401 -47.00 19.57 8.59
CA ARG A 401 -48.38 20.03 8.35
C ARG A 401 -49.16 20.31 9.64
N GLU A 402 -48.80 19.64 10.72
CA GLU A 402 -49.40 19.86 12.04
C GLU A 402 -48.73 21.02 12.82
N GLY A 403 -47.75 21.70 12.22
CA GLY A 403 -47.01 22.80 12.84
C GLY A 403 -46.02 22.35 13.91
N LEU A 404 -45.66 21.06 13.94
CA LEU A 404 -44.75 20.48 14.92
C LEU A 404 -43.35 20.27 14.32
N ALA A 405 -42.34 20.25 15.19
CA ALA A 405 -40.97 19.88 14.83
C ALA A 405 -40.79 18.35 14.86
N THR A 406 -40.01 17.84 13.91
CA THR A 406 -39.70 16.41 13.86
C THR A 406 -38.63 16.08 14.91
N CYS A 407 -38.90 15.08 15.75
CA CYS A 407 -37.92 14.52 16.67
C CYS A 407 -37.65 13.05 16.31
N VAL A 408 -36.40 12.71 16.02
CA VAL A 408 -35.97 11.35 15.64
C VAL A 408 -34.74 10.92 16.41
N HIS A 409 -34.42 9.63 16.35
CA HIS A 409 -33.12 9.12 16.79
C HIS A 409 -32.42 8.37 15.66
N LEU A 410 -31.11 8.55 15.53
CA LEU A 410 -30.31 8.00 14.43
C LEU A 410 -28.97 7.45 14.96
N GLU A 411 -28.34 6.60 14.16
CA GLU A 411 -26.91 6.32 14.29
C GLU A 411 -26.07 7.41 13.60
N ILE A 412 -24.76 7.45 13.86
CA ILE A 412 -23.88 8.49 13.35
C ILE A 412 -23.90 8.62 11.83
N GLU A 413 -24.05 7.50 11.11
CA GLU A 413 -24.14 7.44 9.66
C GLU A 413 -25.38 8.19 9.17
N GLY A 414 -26.52 7.99 9.83
CA GLY A 414 -27.76 8.71 9.55
C GLY A 414 -27.66 10.21 9.85
N VAL A 415 -26.98 10.58 10.94
CA VAL A 415 -26.70 12.00 11.27
C VAL A 415 -25.83 12.64 10.18
N ARG A 416 -24.78 11.94 9.71
CA ARG A 416 -23.91 12.43 8.64
C ARG A 416 -24.69 12.69 7.36
N SER A 417 -25.50 11.72 6.91
CA SER A 417 -26.35 11.89 5.71
C SER A 417 -27.33 13.04 5.88
N LEU A 418 -28.00 13.12 7.04
CA LEU A 418 -29.00 14.14 7.29
C LEU A 418 -28.42 15.56 7.40
N LYS A 419 -27.20 15.73 7.94
CA LYS A 419 -26.50 17.02 7.98
C LYS A 419 -26.11 17.55 6.60
N LYS A 420 -26.07 16.71 5.56
CA LYS A 420 -25.88 17.15 4.16
C LYS A 420 -27.16 17.73 3.53
N THR A 421 -28.31 17.50 4.15
CA THR A 421 -29.61 18.02 3.68
C THR A 421 -29.85 19.47 4.14
N TYR A 422 -30.86 20.12 3.56
CA TYR A 422 -31.25 21.48 3.92
C TYR A 422 -31.82 21.60 5.35
N PHE A 423 -32.20 20.49 6.00
CA PHE A 423 -32.83 20.49 7.32
C PHE A 423 -31.94 20.98 8.46
N LYS A 424 -30.60 20.90 8.31
CA LYS A 424 -29.61 21.34 9.32
C LYS A 424 -30.07 21.00 10.77
N PRO A 425 -30.29 19.71 11.09
CA PRO A 425 -30.92 19.32 12.35
C PRO A 425 -30.07 19.71 13.55
N ARG A 426 -30.74 19.98 14.68
CA ARG A 426 -30.10 20.05 15.99
C ARG A 426 -29.82 18.64 16.49
N CYS A 427 -28.57 18.32 16.76
CA CYS A 427 -28.13 16.97 17.12
C CYS A 427 -27.71 16.91 18.58
N ILE A 428 -28.36 16.06 19.37
CA ILE A 428 -27.99 15.75 20.76
C ILE A 428 -27.30 14.39 20.78
N LEU A 429 -26.08 14.35 21.27
CA LEU A 429 -25.36 13.12 21.52
C LEU A 429 -25.80 12.50 22.85
N VAL A 430 -26.21 11.24 22.83
CA VAL A 430 -26.57 10.44 23.99
C VAL A 430 -25.54 9.33 24.14
N VAL A 431 -24.71 9.38 25.18
CA VAL A 431 -23.57 8.47 25.35
C VAL A 431 -23.55 7.88 26.75
N PRO A 432 -23.32 6.56 26.90
CA PRO A 432 -23.20 5.94 28.21
C PRO A 432 -21.96 6.44 28.96
N MET A 433 -22.12 6.73 30.25
CA MET A 433 -21.03 7.23 31.11
C MET A 433 -20.00 6.15 31.44
N ASN A 434 -20.43 4.89 31.55
CA ASN A 434 -19.59 3.76 31.93
C ASN A 434 -19.82 2.60 30.95
N LYS A 435 -18.76 2.23 30.22
CA LYS A 435 -18.81 1.18 29.17
C LYS A 435 -19.10 -0.20 29.73
N GLU A 436 -18.54 -0.57 30.88
CA GLU A 436 -18.76 -1.89 31.49
C GLU A 436 -20.23 -2.07 31.90
N LYS A 437 -20.83 -1.03 32.51
CA LYS A 437 -22.24 -1.02 32.86
C LYS A 437 -23.14 -1.06 31.64
N TYR A 438 -22.75 -0.36 30.57
CA TYR A 438 -23.44 -0.34 29.31
C TYR A 438 -23.39 -1.71 28.60
N GLU A 439 -22.22 -2.34 28.54
CA GLU A 439 -22.05 -3.70 28.04
C GLU A 439 -22.89 -4.70 28.84
N GLY A 440 -22.83 -4.61 30.17
CA GLY A 440 -23.67 -5.43 31.06
C GLY A 440 -25.16 -5.20 30.83
N HIS A 441 -25.59 -3.97 30.52
CA HIS A 441 -26.98 -3.66 30.17
C HIS A 441 -27.39 -4.29 28.84
N LEU A 442 -26.55 -4.20 27.81
CA LEU A 442 -26.78 -4.85 26.52
C LEU A 442 -26.93 -6.37 26.67
N ARG A 443 -26.03 -7.00 27.43
CA ARG A 443 -26.07 -8.44 27.73
C ARG A 443 -27.37 -8.82 28.46
N ARG A 444 -27.80 -8.03 29.46
CA ARG A 444 -29.03 -8.27 30.21
C ARG A 444 -30.31 -8.12 29.38
N LYS A 445 -30.31 -7.28 28.34
CA LYS A 445 -31.46 -7.14 27.43
C LYS A 445 -31.73 -8.43 26.64
N GLY A 446 -30.69 -9.23 26.35
CA GLY A 446 -30.85 -10.50 25.63
C GLY A 446 -31.30 -10.35 24.17
N LEU A 447 -31.16 -9.15 23.58
CA LEU A 447 -31.61 -8.82 22.22
C LEU A 447 -30.49 -8.80 21.17
N PHE A 448 -29.23 -8.79 21.62
CA PHE A 448 -28.06 -8.55 20.77
C PHE A 448 -27.10 -9.74 20.81
N SER A 449 -26.54 -10.07 19.66
CA SER A 449 -25.45 -11.02 19.52
C SER A 449 -24.16 -10.49 20.14
N ARG A 450 -23.18 -11.38 20.37
CA ARG A 450 -21.88 -10.98 20.94
C ARG A 450 -21.16 -9.95 20.06
N SER A 451 -21.16 -10.13 18.74
CA SER A 451 -20.55 -9.19 17.80
C SER A 451 -21.23 -7.83 17.81
N GLU A 452 -22.57 -7.77 17.88
CA GLU A 452 -23.30 -6.50 17.98
C GLU A 452 -23.01 -5.77 19.29
N ILE A 453 -22.81 -6.49 20.39
CA ILE A 453 -22.44 -5.89 21.68
C ILE A 453 -21.03 -5.31 21.61
N GLU A 454 -20.07 -6.06 21.06
CA GLU A 454 -18.68 -5.61 20.90
C GLU A 454 -18.59 -4.39 19.96
N GLU A 455 -19.35 -4.38 18.86
CA GLU A 455 -19.48 -3.22 17.96
C GLU A 455 -20.11 -2.00 18.67
N ALA A 456 -21.19 -2.21 19.43
CA ALA A 456 -21.86 -1.13 20.15
C ALA A 456 -20.96 -0.47 21.20
N VAL A 457 -20.18 -1.26 21.93
CA VAL A 457 -19.24 -0.79 22.95
C VAL A 457 -18.07 -0.03 22.31
N SER A 458 -17.50 -0.55 21.21
CA SER A 458 -16.40 0.13 20.52
C SER A 458 -16.83 1.49 19.94
N ARG A 459 -18.08 1.58 19.46
CA ARG A 459 -18.66 2.83 18.94
C ARG A 459 -18.80 3.94 19.99
N VAL A 460 -18.81 3.63 21.30
CA VAL A 460 -18.83 4.65 22.36
C VAL A 460 -17.62 5.60 22.21
N ASP A 461 -16.43 5.05 21.98
CA ASP A 461 -15.22 5.86 21.78
C ASP A 461 -15.29 6.69 20.51
N MET A 462 -15.81 6.11 19.43
CA MET A 462 -16.01 6.81 18.17
C MET A 462 -16.90 8.05 18.36
N TYR A 463 -18.04 7.91 19.05
CA TYR A 463 -18.93 9.04 19.32
C TYR A 463 -18.27 10.13 20.17
N ILE A 464 -17.50 9.74 21.20
CA ILE A 464 -16.77 10.68 22.07
C ILE A 464 -15.71 11.44 21.26
N ARG A 465 -14.92 10.73 20.45
CA ARG A 465 -13.91 11.34 19.57
C ARG A 465 -14.53 12.34 18.61
N ILE A 466 -15.62 11.98 17.93
CA ILE A 466 -16.34 12.91 17.04
C ILE A 466 -16.78 14.18 17.78
N SER A 467 -17.28 14.05 19.01
CA SER A 467 -17.70 15.20 19.81
C SER A 467 -16.53 16.09 20.26
N GLN A 468 -15.33 15.54 20.42
CA GLN A 468 -14.13 16.26 20.87
C GLN A 468 -13.39 16.89 19.69
N ASP A 469 -13.22 16.13 18.61
CA ASP A 469 -12.43 16.52 17.44
C ASP A 469 -13.18 17.50 16.52
N LEU A 470 -14.52 17.50 16.57
CA LEU A 470 -15.36 18.38 15.75
C LEU A 470 -16.30 19.23 16.63
N PRO A 471 -15.81 20.35 17.20
CA PRO A 471 -16.64 21.28 17.96
C PRO A 471 -17.86 21.74 17.17
N GLY A 472 -19.05 21.65 17.78
CA GLY A 472 -20.31 21.99 17.12
C GLY A 472 -20.89 20.89 16.22
N TYR A 473 -20.26 19.72 16.13
CA TYR A 473 -20.86 18.58 15.43
C TYR A 473 -22.15 18.11 16.12
N PHE A 474 -22.15 18.09 17.45
CA PHE A 474 -23.35 17.94 18.27
C PHE A 474 -23.62 19.26 19.00
N ASP A 475 -24.89 19.65 19.08
CA ASP A 475 -25.35 20.84 19.78
C ASP A 475 -25.36 20.65 21.31
N ALA A 476 -25.50 19.40 21.77
CA ALA A 476 -25.42 19.05 23.18
C ALA A 476 -25.01 17.59 23.38
N VAL A 477 -24.49 17.28 24.57
CA VAL A 477 -24.12 15.92 24.99
C VAL A 477 -24.85 15.56 26.28
N VAL A 478 -25.48 14.38 26.31
CA VAL A 478 -26.21 13.82 27.44
C VAL A 478 -25.57 12.49 27.83
N TYR A 479 -25.04 12.43 29.05
CA TYR A 479 -24.48 11.21 29.59
C TYR A 479 -25.55 10.34 30.25
N THR A 480 -25.67 9.09 29.81
CA THR A 480 -26.57 8.13 30.44
C THR A 480 -25.84 7.33 31.52
N GLY A 481 -26.26 7.51 32.78
CA GLY A 481 -25.66 6.88 33.96
C GLY A 481 -26.68 6.34 34.99
N LYS A 482 -27.98 6.54 34.75
CA LYS A 482 -29.09 6.12 35.61
C LYS A 482 -30.29 5.67 34.76
N LEU A 483 -30.12 4.65 33.92
CA LEU A 483 -31.25 3.93 33.31
C LEU A 483 -31.54 2.67 34.10
#